data_AF-A0A2V8VJT5-F1
#
_entry.id   AF-A0A2V8VJT5-F1
#
_cell.length_a   1.000
_cell.length_b   1.000
_cell.length_c   1.000
_cell.angle_alpha   90.00
_cell.angle_beta   90.00
_cell.angle_gamma   90.00
#
_symmetry.space_group_name_H-M   'P 1'
#
loop_
_entity.id
_entity.type
_entity.pdbx_description
1 polymer ?
#
loop_
_entity_poly.entity_id
_entity_poly.type
_entity_poly.pdbx_seq_one_letter_code
_entity_poly.pdbx_strand_id
1 'polypeptide(L)'
;MAIAILRSLQTTQFNHAPGQMFMNTGFQFFGRPGMGSWLTYGLGSEASDLPGFVVLLSGENEPDGGKACSGSGFLPTVYQGVQFQSAGDPVLFLTNPEGVSPELRRQSLDTLRDLNQMHLKSAGIRRL
;
A
#
# COMPACT_ATOMS: atom_id res chain seq x y z
N MET A 1 -34.42 5.35 -7.10
CA MET A 1 -33.19 4.85 -6.45
C MET A 1 -33.61 4.03 -5.25
N ALA A 2 -33.31 2.74 -5.20
CA ALA A 2 -33.64 1.87 -4.07
C ALA A 2 -32.40 1.73 -3.17
N ILE A 3 -32.59 1.78 -1.84
CA ILE A 3 -31.53 1.54 -0.86
C ILE A 3 -31.69 0.12 -0.33
N ALA A 4 -30.63 -0.68 -0.39
CA ALA A 4 -30.56 -1.98 0.27
C ALA A 4 -29.81 -1.83 1.60
N ILE A 5 -30.40 -2.31 2.70
CA ILE A 5 -29.79 -2.29 4.03
C ILE A 5 -29.46 -3.72 4.46
N LEU A 6 -28.18 -4.01 4.70
CA LEU A 6 -27.71 -5.27 5.25
C LEU A 6 -27.54 -5.14 6.78
N ARG A 7 -28.31 -5.91 7.56
CA ARG A 7 -28.24 -5.92 9.04
C ARG A 7 -27.54 -7.14 9.64
N SER A 8 -27.02 -8.04 8.81
CA SER A 8 -26.37 -9.28 9.26
C SER A 8 -24.92 -9.11 9.72
N LEU A 9 -24.30 -7.94 9.52
CA LEU A 9 -22.94 -7.66 9.98
C LEU A 9 -22.95 -7.49 11.50
N GLN A 10 -22.22 -8.36 12.19
CA GLN A 10 -22.10 -8.38 13.65
C GLN A 10 -20.61 -8.52 14.03
N THR A 11 -20.22 -7.96 15.18
CA THR A 11 -18.87 -8.09 15.73
C THR A 11 -18.90 -8.04 17.25
N THR A 12 -17.96 -8.74 17.89
CA THR A 12 -17.71 -8.67 19.34
C THR A 12 -16.57 -7.72 19.70
N GLN A 13 -15.93 -7.10 18.69
CA GLN A 13 -14.82 -6.17 18.90
C GLN A 13 -15.33 -4.86 19.47
N PHE A 14 -14.91 -4.52 20.69
CA PHE A 14 -15.29 -3.28 21.37
C PHE A 14 -14.30 -2.14 21.14
N ASN A 15 -13.06 -2.45 20.75
CA ASN A 15 -12.00 -1.48 20.49
C ASN A 15 -12.00 -1.02 19.04
N HIS A 16 -11.65 0.25 18.82
CA HIS A 16 -11.60 0.87 17.50
C HIS A 16 -10.67 0.13 16.53
N ALA A 17 -9.38 -0.04 16.86
CA ALA A 17 -8.41 -0.68 15.96
C ALA A 17 -8.78 -2.14 15.59
N PRO A 18 -9.09 -3.05 16.53
CA PRO A 18 -9.53 -4.42 16.20
C PRO A 18 -10.85 -4.47 15.43
N GLY A 19 -11.80 -3.57 15.73
CA GLY A 19 -13.06 -3.47 15.00
C GLY A 19 -12.88 -3.03 13.54
N GLN A 20 -12.01 -2.04 13.30
CA GLN A 20 -11.65 -1.57 11.97
C GLN A 20 -10.91 -2.67 11.17
N MET A 21 -9.95 -3.35 11.79
CA MET A 21 -9.27 -4.49 11.16
C MET A 21 -10.25 -5.61 10.82
N PHE A 22 -11.18 -5.94 11.72
CA PHE A 22 -12.19 -6.97 11.46
C PHE A 22 -13.10 -6.60 10.29
N MET A 23 -13.52 -5.34 10.21
CA MET A 23 -14.34 -4.84 9.10
C MET A 23 -13.62 -4.98 7.75
N ASN A 24 -12.31 -4.69 7.70
CA ASN A 24 -11.58 -4.67 6.44
C ASN A 24 -10.94 -6.00 6.06
N THR A 25 -10.59 -6.84 7.02
CA THR A 25 -9.81 -8.09 6.81
C THR A 25 -10.58 -9.36 7.22
N GLY A 26 -11.74 -9.21 7.86
CA GLY A 26 -12.48 -10.31 8.49
C GLY A 26 -11.84 -10.85 9.78
N PHE A 27 -10.79 -10.20 10.28
CA PHE A 27 -10.03 -10.64 11.45
C PHE A 27 -9.57 -9.46 12.30
N GLN A 28 -9.55 -9.63 13.63
CA GLN A 28 -9.24 -8.56 14.57
C GLN A 28 -7.74 -8.39 14.87
N PHE A 29 -6.89 -9.28 14.34
CA PHE A 29 -5.45 -9.27 14.52
C PHE A 29 -4.72 -8.96 13.20
N PHE A 30 -3.50 -8.47 13.31
CA PHE A 30 -2.62 -8.18 12.19
C PHE A 30 -2.32 -9.40 11.30
N GLY A 31 -1.97 -9.14 10.03
CA GLY A 31 -1.41 -10.14 9.12
C GLY A 31 -2.43 -10.79 8.18
N ARG A 32 -3.72 -10.45 8.27
CA ARG A 32 -4.73 -10.87 7.30
C ARG A 32 -4.83 -9.87 6.14
N PRO A 33 -5.00 -10.34 4.89
CA PRO A 33 -5.19 -9.45 3.76
C PRO A 33 -6.50 -8.67 3.89
N GLY A 34 -6.46 -7.38 3.60
CA GLY A 34 -7.64 -6.54 3.49
C GLY A 34 -8.47 -6.89 2.25
N MET A 35 -9.72 -6.44 2.25
CA MET A 35 -10.67 -6.68 1.17
C MET A 35 -10.13 -6.23 -0.20
N GLY A 36 -9.49 -5.05 -0.28
CA GLY A 36 -8.88 -4.57 -1.52
C GLY A 36 -7.74 -5.46 -2.04
N SER A 37 -6.93 -6.04 -1.14
CA SER A 37 -5.87 -6.98 -1.49
C SER A 37 -6.44 -8.29 -2.04
N TRP A 38 -7.52 -8.81 -1.45
CA TRP A 38 -8.20 -9.99 -1.97
C TRP A 38 -8.82 -9.75 -3.35
N LEU A 39 -9.50 -8.62 -3.53
CA LEU A 39 -10.14 -8.28 -4.79
C LEU A 39 -9.11 -8.16 -5.92
N THR A 40 -8.01 -7.45 -5.68
CA THR A 40 -6.95 -7.27 -6.67
C THR A 40 -6.15 -8.55 -6.93
N TYR A 41 -5.98 -9.41 -5.92
CA TYR A 41 -5.38 -10.73 -6.11
C TYR A 41 -6.25 -11.65 -6.97
N GLY A 42 -7.54 -11.72 -6.67
CA GLY A 42 -8.46 -12.65 -7.32
C GLY A 42 -8.96 -12.19 -8.70
N LEU A 43 -9.22 -10.89 -8.85
CA LEU A 43 -9.80 -10.31 -10.07
C LEU A 43 -8.76 -9.60 -10.94
N GLY A 44 -7.58 -9.29 -10.40
CA GLY A 44 -6.60 -8.44 -11.06
C GLY A 44 -6.95 -6.95 -10.98
N SER A 45 -6.29 -6.17 -11.82
CA SER A 45 -6.57 -4.75 -12.02
C SER A 45 -6.48 -4.42 -13.51
N GLU A 46 -7.40 -3.60 -13.99
CA GLU A 46 -7.34 -3.04 -15.35
C GLU A 46 -6.40 -1.82 -15.44
N ALA A 47 -5.96 -1.27 -14.30
CA ALA A 47 -5.05 -0.14 -14.26
C ALA A 47 -3.67 -0.53 -14.80
N SER A 48 -3.17 0.24 -15.77
CA SER A 48 -1.84 0.05 -16.35
C SER A 48 -0.78 1.00 -15.79
N ASP A 49 -1.20 2.08 -15.15
CA ASP A 49 -0.38 3.21 -14.72
C ASP A 49 -0.63 3.62 -13.25
N LEU A 50 -1.50 2.88 -12.55
CA LEU A 50 -1.82 3.09 -11.14
C LEU A 50 -1.77 1.79 -10.34
N PRO A 51 -1.57 1.86 -9.01
CA PRO A 51 -1.72 0.70 -8.15
C PRO A 51 -3.14 0.10 -8.25
N GLY A 52 -3.24 -1.22 -8.29
CA GLY A 52 -4.54 -1.90 -8.36
C GLY A 52 -5.43 -1.67 -7.14
N PHE A 53 -4.84 -1.35 -5.98
CA PHE A 53 -5.55 -1.03 -4.74
C PHE A 53 -5.05 0.30 -4.16
N VAL A 54 -5.88 1.33 -4.27
CA VAL A 54 -5.64 2.67 -3.71
C VAL A 54 -6.47 2.86 -2.43
N VAL A 55 -5.86 3.46 -1.41
CA VAL A 55 -6.49 3.76 -0.12
C VAL A 55 -6.57 5.28 0.03
N LEU A 56 -7.78 5.79 0.26
CA LEU A 56 -8.04 7.21 0.47
C LEU A 56 -8.43 7.42 1.93
N LEU A 57 -7.85 8.42 2.57
CA LEU A 57 -8.24 8.83 3.92
C LEU A 57 -9.19 10.02 3.85
N SER A 58 -10.24 9.96 4.67
CA SER A 58 -11.13 11.09 4.90
C SER A 58 -10.77 11.69 6.26
N GLY A 59 -10.10 12.85 6.27
CA GLY A 59 -9.63 13.54 7.48
C GLY A 59 -8.11 13.53 7.66
N GLU A 60 -7.63 14.09 8.77
CA GLU A 60 -6.20 14.23 9.08
C GLU A 60 -5.59 12.97 9.71
N ASN A 61 -6.41 12.12 10.32
CA ASN A 61 -5.96 10.95 11.08
C ASN A 61 -6.04 9.66 10.26
N GLU A 62 -5.05 8.78 10.44
CA GLU A 62 -5.18 7.39 10.00
C GLU A 62 -6.22 6.64 10.85
N PRO A 63 -6.83 5.56 10.34
CA PRO A 63 -7.59 4.65 11.19
C PRO A 63 -6.71 4.18 12.35
N ASP A 64 -7.29 3.97 13.55
CA ASP A 64 -6.59 3.40 14.70
C ASP A 64 -5.91 2.05 14.38
N GLY A 65 -6.49 1.25 13.48
CA GLY A 65 -5.90 0.01 12.95
C GLY A 65 -4.76 0.23 11.95
N GLY A 66 -4.54 1.48 11.52
CA GLY A 66 -3.49 1.91 10.61
C GLY A 66 -3.50 1.17 9.27
N LYS A 67 -2.30 0.94 8.73
CA LYS A 67 -2.07 0.21 7.47
C LYS A 67 -2.54 -1.25 7.51
N ALA A 68 -2.79 -1.81 8.69
CA ALA A 68 -3.31 -3.18 8.80
C ALA A 68 -4.71 -3.33 8.20
N CYS A 69 -5.49 -2.23 8.17
CA CYS A 69 -6.80 -2.21 7.52
C CYS A 69 -6.72 -2.42 5.99
N SER A 70 -5.58 -2.14 5.37
CA SER A 70 -5.37 -2.24 3.91
C SER A 70 -4.14 -3.07 3.55
N GLY A 71 -3.71 -3.93 4.47
CA GLY A 71 -2.54 -4.77 4.32
C GLY A 71 -2.74 -5.90 3.32
N SER A 72 -1.67 -6.28 2.61
CA SER A 72 -1.59 -7.50 1.80
C SER A 72 -1.55 -8.78 2.65
N GLY A 73 -1.20 -8.67 3.94
CA GLY A 73 -1.09 -9.82 4.83
C GLY A 73 -0.03 -10.80 4.34
N PHE A 74 -0.44 -12.05 4.12
CA PHE A 74 0.41 -13.10 3.55
C PHE A 74 0.40 -13.14 2.01
N LEU A 75 -0.39 -12.30 1.34
CA LEU A 75 -0.33 -12.17 -0.12
C LEU A 75 0.95 -11.42 -0.54
N PRO A 76 1.42 -11.58 -1.79
CA PRO A 76 2.53 -10.79 -2.31
C PRO A 76 2.30 -9.29 -2.12
N THR A 77 3.39 -8.57 -1.83
CA THR A 77 3.34 -7.12 -1.50
C THR A 77 2.83 -6.24 -2.65
N VAL A 78 2.77 -6.76 -3.88
CA VAL A 78 2.13 -6.07 -5.02
C VAL A 78 0.64 -5.81 -4.81
N TYR A 79 -0.02 -6.53 -3.89
CA TYR A 79 -1.43 -6.34 -3.52
C TYR A 79 -1.62 -5.46 -2.28
N GLN A 80 -0.54 -4.83 -1.79
CA GLN A 80 -0.62 -3.90 -0.67
C GLN A 80 -1.42 -2.65 -1.07
N GLY A 81 -2.33 -2.21 -0.19
CA GLY A 81 -3.02 -0.94 -0.40
C GLY A 81 -2.05 0.24 -0.37
N VAL A 82 -2.07 1.03 -1.44
CA VAL A 82 -1.25 2.25 -1.55
C VAL A 82 -2.07 3.44 -1.09
N GLN A 83 -1.70 4.01 0.05
CA GLN A 83 -2.37 5.21 0.57
C GLN A 83 -2.00 6.42 -0.26
N PHE A 84 -3.02 7.15 -0.71
CA PHE A 84 -2.84 8.44 -1.35
C PHE A 84 -3.08 9.57 -0.36
N GLN A 85 -2.24 10.60 -0.42
CA GLN A 85 -2.44 11.82 0.35
C GLN A 85 -3.59 12.65 -0.21
N SER A 86 -4.31 13.33 0.67
CA SER A 86 -5.42 14.23 0.30
C SER A 86 -4.95 15.57 -0.26
N ALA A 87 -3.68 15.94 -0.02
CA ALA A 87 -3.05 17.15 -0.53
C ALA A 87 -1.56 16.90 -0.86
N GLY A 88 -1.01 17.70 -1.78
CA GLY A 88 0.38 17.56 -2.22
C GLY A 88 0.61 16.32 -3.11
N ASP A 89 1.77 15.68 -2.96
CA ASP A 89 2.09 14.48 -3.72
C ASP A 89 1.18 13.31 -3.29
N PRO A 90 0.46 12.65 -4.22
CA PRO A 90 -0.44 11.56 -3.87
C PRO A 90 0.31 10.41 -3.23
N VAL A 91 1.51 10.08 -3.71
CA VAL A 91 2.42 9.12 -3.09
C VAL A 91 3.59 9.88 -2.48
N LEU A 92 4.00 9.50 -1.26
CA LEU A 92 5.11 10.15 -0.57
C LEU A 92 6.38 10.18 -1.43
N PHE A 93 7.01 11.35 -1.50
CA PHE A 93 8.28 11.60 -2.20
C PHE A 93 8.24 11.35 -3.72
N LEU A 94 7.08 11.56 -4.34
CA LEU A 94 6.93 11.44 -5.78
C LEU A 94 7.68 12.56 -6.52
N THR A 95 7.60 13.78 -6.01
CA THR A 95 8.23 14.96 -6.61
C THR A 95 9.63 15.18 -6.06
N ASN A 96 10.50 15.80 -6.85
CA ASN A 96 11.83 16.20 -6.38
C ASN A 96 11.71 17.28 -5.30
N PRO A 97 12.50 17.19 -4.22
CA PRO A 97 12.54 18.26 -3.23
C PRO A 97 13.10 19.55 -3.84
N GLU A 98 12.78 20.68 -3.23
CA GLU A 98 13.25 21.98 -3.67
C GLU A 98 14.78 22.03 -3.77
N GLY A 99 15.29 22.61 -4.86
CA GLY A 99 16.73 22.68 -5.13
C GLY A 99 17.32 21.43 -5.82
N VAL A 100 16.55 20.36 -6.02
CA VAL A 100 17.01 19.16 -6.74
C VAL A 100 16.44 19.12 -8.16
N SER A 101 17.31 19.40 -9.14
CA SER A 101 16.92 19.29 -10.55
C SER A 101 16.72 17.81 -10.95
N PRO A 102 15.86 17.53 -11.96
CA PRO A 102 15.70 16.19 -12.51
C PRO A 102 17.03 15.54 -12.93
N GLU A 103 17.94 16.33 -13.51
CA GLU A 103 19.26 15.88 -13.97
C GLU A 103 20.15 15.47 -12.81
N LEU A 104 20.19 16.26 -11.73
CA LEU A 104 20.96 15.94 -10.52
C LEU A 104 20.44 14.66 -9.85
N ARG A 105 19.11 14.52 -9.74
CA ARG A 105 18.51 13.28 -9.24
C ARG A 105 18.86 12.10 -10.14
N ARG A 106 18.83 12.27 -11.46
CA ARG A 106 19.17 11.21 -12.40
C ARG A 106 20.62 10.76 -12.25
N GLN A 107 21.57 11.69 -12.15
CA GLN A 107 22.98 11.39 -11.89
C GLN A 107 23.18 10.62 -10.58
N SER A 108 22.43 11.00 -9.53
CA SER A 108 22.48 10.32 -8.24
C SER A 108 21.97 8.89 -8.34
N LEU A 109 20.84 8.67 -9.03
CA LEU A 109 20.28 7.34 -9.29
C LEU A 109 21.18 6.46 -10.17
N ASP A 110 21.80 7.03 -11.20
CA ASP A 110 22.74 6.30 -12.05
C ASP A 110 24.00 5.89 -11.24
N THR A 111 24.50 6.75 -10.36
CA THR A 111 25.62 6.42 -9.45
C THR A 111 25.24 5.28 -8.49
N LEU A 112 24.05 5.33 -7.88
CA LEU A 112 23.54 4.25 -7.02
C LEU A 112 23.40 2.93 -7.77
N ARG A 113 22.92 2.97 -9.02
CA ARG A 113 22.83 1.79 -9.88
C ARG A 113 24.21 1.20 -10.11
N ASP A 114 25.20 2.03 -10.43
CA ASP A 114 26.54 1.57 -10.74
C ASP A 114 27.21 0.95 -9.50
N LEU A 115 27.02 1.54 -8.31
CA LEU A 115 27.44 0.96 -7.03
C LEU A 115 26.75 -0.38 -6.74
N ASN A 116 25.44 -0.48 -6.96
CA ASN A 116 24.70 -1.74 -6.82
C ASN A 116 25.23 -2.82 -7.76
N GLN A 117 25.60 -2.46 -9.00
CA GLN A 117 26.20 -3.39 -9.95
C GLN A 117 27.60 -3.84 -9.52
N MET A 118 28.42 -2.95 -8.97
CA MET A 118 29.73 -3.30 -8.42
C MET A 118 29.58 -4.25 -7.23
N HIS A 119 28.65 -3.97 -6.32
CA HIS A 119 28.35 -4.83 -5.18
C HIS A 119 27.81 -6.19 -5.61
N LEU A 120 26.91 -6.25 -6.60
CA LEU A 120 26.40 -7.51 -7.15
C LEU A 120 27.53 -8.39 -7.73
N LYS A 121 28.49 -7.77 -8.42
CA LYS A 121 29.67 -8.47 -8.96
C LYS A 121 30.58 -9.00 -7.86
N SER A 122 30.77 -8.25 -6.76
CA SER A 122 31.63 -8.65 -5.66
C SER A 122 30.98 -9.66 -4.71
N ALA A 123 29.66 -9.60 -4.52
CA ALA A 123 28.91 -10.50 -3.65
C ALA A 123 28.82 -11.95 -4.19
N GLY A 124 29.25 -12.22 -5.43
CA GLY A 124 29.39 -13.57 -5.98
C GLY A 124 28.08 -14.35 -6.15
N ILE A 125 26.92 -13.70 -6.01
CA ILE A 125 25.62 -14.34 -6.22
C ILE A 125 25.47 -14.56 -7.73
N ARG A 126 25.97 -15.72 -8.20
CA ARG A 126 25.54 -16.30 -9.47
C ARG A 126 24.02 -16.32 -9.45
N ARG A 127 23.39 -15.64 -10.42
CA ARG A 127 21.99 -15.91 -10.75
C ARG A 127 21.86 -17.42 -10.89
N LEU A 128 21.08 -18.03 -10.01
CA LEU A 128 20.49 -19.34 -10.27
C LEU A 128 19.49 -19.19 -11.41
#